data_AF-A0A957IHE7-F1
#
_entry.id   AF-A0A957IHE7-F1
#
_cell.length_a   1.000
_cell.length_b   1.000
_cell.length_c   1.000
_cell.angle_alpha   90.00
_cell.angle_beta   90.00
_cell.angle_gamma   90.00
#
_symmetry.space_group_name_H-M   'P 1'
#
loop_
_entity.id
_entity.type
_entity.pdbx_description
1 polymer ?
#
loop_
_entity_poly.entity_id
_entity_poly.type
_entity_poly.pdbx_seq_one_letter_code
_entity_poly.pdbx_strand_id
1 'polypeptide(L)'
;MNQQYPDDVSRLLAQARALLQEDDYGQLDAAALCFEVLANFPELKDAAELVLEAFSDPWLIRDNRKAIGRHVDEWDDRAWQQRRRLALSFRYTSRWEWEAPDGSVCLDLDEMIPDDVRDMLEEGRGQLLQDYLLGQLRGSEMAWSIFLEAVKRTAEPDRTLLWIGNLYADQGYFAEAVDVLEMLLAQFPEAENGRRLWAEVRWWCDYQDRIPWIPPRTQPNGRRYRQMMAQVDPAFAADPEDNAPFEHTPPNMDKLPDDFVLPSPVQEGLIARVEEALAGLPDDVSWKTAVDWSYLDKLENGDIDATQFPEWAQY
;
A
#
# COMPACT_ATOMS: atom_id res chain seq x y z
N MET A 1 12.29 -18.95 26.17
CA MET A 1 13.65 -18.39 26.24
C MET A 1 13.51 -16.90 26.05
N ASN A 2 13.85 -16.06 27.05
CA ASN A 2 13.87 -14.61 26.84
C ASN A 2 15.07 -14.31 25.94
N GLN A 3 14.80 -14.04 24.67
CA GLN A 3 15.80 -13.54 23.74
C GLN A 3 16.16 -12.14 24.24
N GLN A 4 17.34 -11.99 24.83
CA GLN A 4 17.81 -10.70 25.30
C GLN A 4 18.32 -9.94 24.07
N TYR A 5 17.50 -9.00 23.59
CA TYR A 5 17.84 -8.11 22.48
C TYR A 5 18.97 -7.16 22.88
N PRO A 6 19.70 -6.58 21.90
CA PRO A 6 20.65 -5.52 22.18
C PRO A 6 20.01 -4.37 22.99
N ASP A 7 20.79 -3.73 23.86
CA ASP A 7 20.31 -2.64 24.73
C ASP A 7 19.68 -1.50 23.92
N ASP A 8 20.19 -1.25 22.71
CA ASP A 8 19.68 -0.24 21.79
C ASP A 8 18.24 -0.52 21.33
N VAL A 9 17.86 -1.78 21.12
CA VAL A 9 16.49 -2.17 20.76
C VAL A 9 15.54 -1.86 21.92
N SER A 10 15.94 -2.24 23.14
CA SER A 10 15.14 -1.97 24.34
C SER A 10 14.96 -0.46 24.56
N ARG A 11 15.99 0.33 24.29
CA ARG A 11 15.96 1.80 24.36
C ARG A 11 15.00 2.40 23.32
N LEU A 12 15.07 1.97 22.06
CA LEU A 12 14.19 2.47 20.99
C LEU A 12 12.72 2.14 21.27
N LEU A 13 12.41 0.92 21.72
CA LEU A 13 11.04 0.55 22.09
C LEU A 13 10.53 1.31 23.32
N ALA A 14 11.39 1.62 24.29
CA ALA A 14 11.03 2.46 25.43
C ALA A 14 10.74 3.90 25.00
N GLN A 15 11.53 4.44 24.06
CA GLN A 15 11.32 5.77 23.48
C GLN A 15 10.02 5.84 22.67
N ALA A 16 9.74 4.83 21.82
CA ALA A 16 8.48 4.75 21.09
C ALA A 16 7.27 4.74 22.04
N ARG A 17 7.33 3.96 23.13
CA ARG A 17 6.28 3.97 24.17
C ARG A 17 6.13 5.31 24.86
N ALA A 18 7.23 6.01 25.13
CA ALA A 18 7.19 7.33 25.74
C ALA A 18 6.46 8.35 24.84
N LEU A 19 6.76 8.33 23.53
CA LEU A 19 6.09 9.17 22.53
C LEU A 19 4.57 8.91 22.46
N LEU A 20 4.14 7.65 22.63
CA LEU A 20 2.71 7.31 22.68
C LEU A 20 1.99 7.82 23.94
N GLN A 21 2.73 8.21 24.99
CA GLN A 21 2.17 8.82 26.19
C GLN A 21 2.18 10.35 26.15
N GLU A 22 2.80 10.96 25.13
CA GLU A 22 2.76 12.41 24.95
C GLU A 22 1.37 12.80 24.41
N ASP A 23 0.80 13.88 24.97
CA ASP A 23 -0.56 14.31 24.66
C ASP A 23 -0.74 14.78 23.20
N ASP A 24 0.34 15.07 22.46
CA ASP A 24 0.31 15.68 21.13
C ASP A 24 1.30 15.01 20.14
N TYR A 25 0.76 14.40 19.07
CA TYR A 25 1.42 14.04 17.78
C TYR A 25 2.58 13.02 17.76
N GLY A 26 2.89 12.32 18.85
CA GLY A 26 4.01 11.35 18.91
C GLY A 26 3.82 10.04 18.12
N GLN A 27 2.64 9.77 17.56
CA GLN A 27 2.29 8.45 16.99
C GLN A 27 3.15 8.08 15.77
N LEU A 28 3.32 9.01 14.82
CA LEU A 28 4.09 8.72 13.61
C LEU A 28 5.59 8.55 13.92
N ASP A 29 6.09 9.28 14.90
CA ASP A 29 7.50 9.20 15.32
C ASP A 29 7.75 7.92 16.13
N ALA A 30 6.78 7.50 16.96
CA ALA A 30 6.79 6.19 17.62
C ALA A 30 6.80 5.05 16.60
N ALA A 31 5.95 5.12 15.56
CA ALA A 31 5.93 4.15 14.48
C ALA A 31 7.26 4.11 13.72
N ALA A 32 7.85 5.27 13.41
CA ALA A 32 9.14 5.38 12.72
C ALA A 32 10.28 4.67 13.48
N LEU A 33 10.37 4.86 14.80
CA LEU A 33 11.32 4.14 15.66
C LEU A 33 11.08 2.63 15.65
N CYS A 34 9.83 2.20 15.65
CA CYS A 34 9.50 0.78 15.56
C CYS A 34 9.93 0.18 14.21
N PHE A 35 9.81 0.92 13.11
CA PHE A 35 10.30 0.47 11.81
C PHE A 35 11.83 0.40 11.74
N GLU A 36 12.57 1.28 12.42
CA GLU A 36 14.03 1.13 12.59
C GLU A 36 14.41 -0.17 13.32
N VAL A 37 13.62 -0.55 14.32
CA VAL A 37 13.79 -1.83 15.01
C VAL A 37 13.46 -3.00 14.09
N LEU A 38 12.34 -2.95 13.37
CA LEU A 38 11.90 -4.01 12.45
C LEU A 38 12.84 -4.19 11.26
N ALA A 39 13.54 -3.14 10.83
CA ALA A 39 14.57 -3.22 9.80
C ALA A 39 15.69 -4.22 10.14
N ASN A 40 16.00 -4.34 11.44
CA ASN A 40 17.04 -5.24 11.94
C ASN A 40 16.46 -6.52 12.57
N PHE A 41 15.24 -6.44 13.10
CA PHE A 41 14.56 -7.52 13.82
C PHE A 41 13.12 -7.66 13.31
N PRO A 42 12.92 -8.13 12.06
CA PRO A 42 11.62 -8.11 11.40
C PRO A 42 10.56 -8.99 12.07
N GLU A 43 10.98 -10.01 12.82
CA GLU A 43 10.08 -10.92 13.52
C GLU A 43 9.70 -10.41 14.94
N LEU A 44 10.14 -9.21 15.32
CA LEU A 44 9.88 -8.66 16.66
C LEU A 44 8.45 -8.15 16.79
N LYS A 45 7.55 -9.03 17.26
CA LYS A 45 6.13 -8.75 17.45
C LYS A 45 5.86 -7.49 18.26
N ASP A 46 6.60 -7.27 19.34
CA ASP A 46 6.44 -6.09 20.20
C ASP A 46 6.57 -4.78 19.42
N ALA A 47 7.51 -4.70 18.45
CA ALA A 47 7.67 -3.51 17.62
C ALA A 47 6.49 -3.35 16.64
N ALA A 48 6.07 -4.44 16.01
CA ALA A 48 4.95 -4.41 15.06
C ALA A 48 3.61 -4.09 15.75
N GLU A 49 3.40 -4.55 16.99
CA GLU A 49 2.21 -4.25 17.80
C GLU A 49 2.22 -2.78 18.27
N LEU A 50 3.38 -2.21 18.61
CA LEU A 50 3.50 -0.79 18.94
C LEU A 50 3.18 0.13 17.75
N VAL A 51 3.53 -0.26 16.51
CA VAL A 51 3.08 0.47 15.31
C VAL A 51 1.56 0.46 15.22
N LEU A 52 0.93 -0.70 15.45
CA LEU A 52 -0.52 -0.80 15.43
C LEU A 52 -1.17 0.02 16.55
N GLU A 53 -0.58 0.05 17.74
CA GLU A 53 -1.01 0.90 18.85
C GLU A 53 -0.95 2.38 18.46
N ALA A 54 0.16 2.82 17.85
CA ALA A 54 0.31 4.16 17.32
C ALA A 54 -0.79 4.50 16.31
N PHE A 55 -1.08 3.57 15.39
CA PHE A 55 -2.13 3.71 14.37
C PHE A 55 -3.55 3.56 14.94
N SER A 56 -3.69 3.15 16.19
CA SER A 56 -4.97 3.06 16.88
C SER A 56 -5.34 4.31 17.67
N ASP A 57 -4.50 5.35 17.61
CA ASP A 57 -4.80 6.65 18.24
C ASP A 57 -6.06 7.30 17.62
N PRO A 58 -7.03 7.75 18.43
CA PRO A 58 -8.28 8.34 17.94
C PRO A 58 -8.11 9.57 17.03
N TRP A 59 -7.11 10.42 17.29
CA TRP A 59 -6.86 11.63 16.50
C TRP A 59 -6.24 11.27 15.16
N LEU A 60 -5.26 10.36 15.17
CA LEU A 60 -4.64 9.88 13.93
C LEU A 60 -5.67 9.16 13.03
N ILE A 61 -6.55 8.35 13.61
CA ILE A 61 -7.66 7.72 12.89
C ILE A 61 -8.54 8.79 12.25
N ARG A 62 -9.02 9.76 13.03
CA ARG A 62 -9.90 10.83 12.55
C ARG A 62 -9.27 11.62 11.42
N ASP A 63 -8.02 12.03 11.59
CA ASP A 63 -7.33 12.90 10.64
C ASP A 63 -7.03 12.16 9.33
N ASN A 64 -6.61 10.89 9.38
CA ASN A 64 -6.43 10.06 8.19
C ASN A 64 -7.75 9.81 7.46
N ARG A 65 -8.83 9.44 8.17
CA ARG A 65 -10.15 9.27 7.55
C ARG A 65 -10.58 10.52 6.79
N LYS A 66 -10.44 11.69 7.42
CA LYS A 66 -10.80 12.98 6.81
C LYS A 66 -9.92 13.33 5.62
N ALA A 67 -8.62 13.04 5.67
CA ALA A 67 -7.70 13.30 4.57
C ALA A 67 -8.03 12.41 3.36
N ILE A 68 -8.19 11.10 3.59
CA ILE A 68 -8.47 10.10 2.55
C ILE A 68 -9.86 10.31 1.93
N GLY A 69 -10.87 10.61 2.75
CA GLY A 69 -12.26 10.81 2.30
C GLY A 69 -12.46 11.97 1.30
N ARG A 70 -11.47 12.87 1.18
CA ARG A 70 -11.47 13.93 0.15
C ARG A 70 -11.06 13.43 -1.24
N HIS A 71 -10.43 12.25 -1.30
CA HIS A 71 -9.84 11.69 -2.51
C HIS A 71 -10.50 10.37 -2.92
N VAL A 72 -11.02 9.62 -1.95
CA VAL A 72 -11.64 8.31 -2.15
C VAL A 72 -12.94 8.24 -1.37
N ASP A 73 -14.01 7.84 -2.04
CA ASP A 73 -15.30 7.57 -1.42
C ASP A 73 -15.19 6.39 -0.44
N GLU A 74 -15.63 6.54 0.81
CA GLU A 74 -15.56 5.48 1.83
C GLU A 74 -16.53 4.31 1.57
N TRP A 75 -17.56 4.51 0.75
CA TRP A 75 -18.50 3.46 0.33
C TRP A 75 -18.04 2.67 -0.91
N ASP A 76 -17.01 3.15 -1.62
CA ASP A 76 -16.49 2.47 -2.80
C ASP A 76 -15.53 1.34 -2.43
N ASP A 77 -16.07 0.14 -2.28
CA ASP A 77 -15.39 -1.06 -1.79
C ASP A 77 -14.71 -1.89 -2.89
N ARG A 78 -14.54 -1.33 -4.09
CA ARG A 78 -13.80 -1.98 -5.18
C ARG A 78 -12.31 -2.16 -4.82
N ALA A 79 -11.71 -3.26 -5.26
CA ALA A 79 -10.34 -3.64 -4.88
C ALA A 79 -9.29 -2.54 -5.16
N TRP A 80 -9.42 -1.83 -6.28
CA TRP A 80 -8.51 -0.73 -6.62
C TRP A 80 -8.70 0.51 -5.74
N GLN A 81 -9.90 0.78 -5.22
CA GLN A 81 -10.13 1.85 -4.25
C GLN A 81 -9.54 1.51 -2.89
N GLN A 82 -9.64 0.25 -2.47
CA GLN A 82 -8.95 -0.21 -1.27
C GLN A 82 -7.44 0.03 -1.38
N ARG A 83 -6.85 -0.30 -2.53
CA ARG A 83 -5.44 -0.02 -2.83
C ARG A 83 -5.12 1.47 -2.75
N ARG A 84 -5.98 2.35 -3.29
CA ARG A 84 -5.81 3.81 -3.17
C ARG A 84 -5.86 4.31 -1.74
N ARG A 85 -6.78 3.79 -0.91
CA ARG A 85 -6.84 4.15 0.52
C ARG A 85 -5.55 3.78 1.22
N LEU A 86 -5.03 2.58 0.96
CA LEU A 86 -3.77 2.11 1.50
C LEU A 86 -2.60 2.99 1.06
N ALA A 87 -2.51 3.30 -0.25
CA ALA A 87 -1.48 4.17 -0.80
C ALA A 87 -1.49 5.58 -0.19
N LEU A 88 -2.67 6.20 -0.10
CA LEU A 88 -2.82 7.53 0.53
C LEU A 88 -2.50 7.49 2.02
N SER A 89 -2.94 6.44 2.74
CA SER A 89 -2.60 6.26 4.15
C SER A 89 -1.10 6.18 4.35
N PHE A 90 -0.43 5.30 3.59
CA PHE A 90 1.01 5.15 3.62
C PHE A 90 1.73 6.49 3.41
N ARG A 91 1.33 7.27 2.40
CA ARG A 91 1.92 8.59 2.14
C ARG A 91 1.70 9.61 3.26
N TYR A 92 0.57 9.56 3.96
CA TYR A 92 0.29 10.49 5.05
C TYR A 92 1.00 10.14 6.36
N THR A 93 1.29 8.86 6.57
CA THR A 93 1.84 8.37 7.85
C THR A 93 3.32 8.00 7.78
N SER A 94 3.83 7.68 6.59
CA SER A 94 5.23 7.29 6.42
C SER A 94 6.15 8.44 6.82
N ARG A 95 7.16 8.08 7.62
CA ARG A 95 8.28 8.94 7.99
C ARG A 95 9.56 8.54 7.27
N TRP A 96 9.45 7.64 6.30
CA TRP A 96 10.59 7.32 5.47
C TRP A 96 10.85 8.50 4.54
N GLU A 97 11.99 9.16 4.76
CA GLU A 97 12.50 10.20 3.88
C GLU A 97 13.76 9.65 3.21
N TRP A 98 13.78 9.68 1.88
CA TRP A 98 15.02 9.42 1.14
C TRP A 98 15.93 10.64 1.33
N GLU A 99 17.02 10.49 2.08
CA GLU A 99 18.18 11.37 1.99
C GLU A 99 19.20 10.76 1.03
N ALA A 100 19.48 11.44 -0.09
CA ALA A 100 20.62 11.08 -0.91
C ALA A 100 21.91 11.39 -0.13
N PRO A 101 23.05 10.74 -0.43
CA PRO A 101 24.31 10.99 0.28
C PRO A 101 24.79 12.45 0.29
N ASP A 102 24.22 13.31 -0.56
CA ASP A 102 24.50 14.74 -0.66
C ASP A 102 23.47 15.66 0.03
N GLY A 103 22.45 15.07 0.69
CA GLY A 103 21.38 15.80 1.36
C GLY A 103 20.30 16.34 0.43
N SER A 104 20.26 15.93 -0.85
CA SER A 104 19.14 16.23 -1.73
C SER A 104 17.93 15.32 -1.43
N VAL A 105 16.76 15.95 -1.28
CA VAL A 105 15.45 15.28 -1.20
C VAL A 105 14.81 15.36 -2.57
N CYS A 106 15.16 14.41 -3.43
CA CYS A 106 14.38 13.97 -4.58
C CYS A 106 15.24 12.98 -5.37
N LEU A 107 14.60 11.94 -5.86
CA LEU A 107 15.14 11.10 -6.93
C LEU A 107 15.16 11.89 -8.23
N ASP A 108 16.11 12.83 -8.37
CA ASP A 108 16.41 13.40 -9.69
C ASP A 108 17.10 12.32 -10.51
N LEU A 109 16.28 11.47 -11.13
CA LEU A 109 16.68 10.50 -12.14
C LEU A 109 17.46 11.17 -13.28
N ASP A 110 17.28 12.50 -13.44
CA ASP A 110 17.84 13.34 -14.50
C ASP A 110 19.36 13.53 -14.45
N GLU A 111 20.01 13.41 -13.29
CA GLU A 111 21.46 13.66 -13.21
C GLU A 111 22.33 12.41 -13.33
N MET A 112 21.78 11.19 -13.20
CA MET A 112 22.60 9.98 -12.97
C MET A 112 22.27 8.78 -13.86
N ILE A 113 21.16 8.80 -14.60
CA ILE A 113 20.71 7.63 -15.38
C ILE A 113 20.80 7.93 -16.88
N PRO A 114 21.35 7.01 -17.71
CA PRO A 114 21.29 7.11 -19.15
C PRO A 114 19.87 7.35 -19.68
N ASP A 115 19.72 8.18 -20.71
CA ASP A 115 18.40 8.59 -21.24
C ASP A 115 17.49 7.39 -21.56
N ASP A 116 18.05 6.30 -22.10
CA ASP A 116 17.31 5.08 -22.44
C ASP A 116 16.78 4.36 -21.20
N VAL A 117 17.56 4.28 -20.13
CA VAL A 117 17.13 3.71 -18.85
C VAL A 117 16.08 4.59 -18.18
N ARG A 118 16.21 5.92 -18.27
CA ARG A 118 15.18 6.84 -17.77
C ARG A 118 13.86 6.64 -18.52
N ASP A 119 13.89 6.57 -19.85
CA ASP A 119 12.70 6.36 -20.67
C ASP A 119 11.97 5.05 -20.30
N MET A 120 12.72 3.97 -20.04
CA MET A 120 12.17 2.71 -19.52
C MET A 120 11.53 2.87 -18.15
N LEU A 121 12.20 3.53 -17.19
CA LEU A 121 11.66 3.75 -15.85
C LEU A 121 10.39 4.61 -15.86
N GLU A 122 10.35 5.65 -16.70
CA GLU A 122 9.16 6.46 -16.91
C GLU A 122 8.01 5.66 -17.53
N GLU A 123 8.30 4.80 -18.50
CA GLU A 123 7.29 3.96 -19.13
C GLU A 123 6.71 2.95 -18.13
N GLY A 124 7.55 2.26 -17.37
CA GLY A 124 7.10 1.35 -16.30
C GLY A 124 6.27 2.08 -15.23
N ARG A 125 6.68 3.30 -14.85
CA ARG A 125 5.89 4.16 -13.95
C ARG A 125 4.54 4.53 -14.55
N GLY A 126 4.49 4.83 -15.85
CA GLY A 126 3.25 5.11 -16.58
C GLY A 126 2.28 3.93 -16.53
N GLN A 127 2.78 2.71 -16.77
CA GLN A 127 2.01 1.48 -16.69
C GLN A 127 1.42 1.26 -15.28
N LEU A 128 2.23 1.45 -14.24
CA LEU A 128 1.76 1.31 -12.86
C LEU A 128 0.73 2.39 -12.49
N LEU A 129 0.96 3.64 -12.89
CA LEU A 129 0.05 4.74 -12.64
C LEU A 129 -1.30 4.56 -13.36
N GLN A 130 -1.31 4.01 -14.57
CA GLN A 130 -2.54 3.64 -15.25
C GLN A 130 -3.33 2.61 -14.45
N ASP A 131 -2.69 1.57 -13.93
CA ASP A 131 -3.36 0.61 -13.06
C ASP A 131 -3.90 1.27 -11.78
N TYR A 132 -3.09 2.10 -11.12
CA TYR A 132 -3.54 2.86 -9.95
C TYR A 132 -4.75 3.78 -10.23
N LEU A 133 -4.74 4.53 -11.33
CA LEU A 133 -5.77 5.53 -11.68
C LEU A 133 -7.01 4.95 -12.37
N LEU A 134 -6.90 3.80 -13.02
CA LEU A 134 -7.99 3.20 -13.79
C LEU A 134 -8.45 1.85 -13.22
N GLY A 135 -7.77 1.32 -12.20
CA GLY A 135 -8.08 0.04 -11.56
C GLY A 135 -7.84 -1.16 -12.47
N GLN A 136 -6.78 -1.11 -13.29
CA GLN A 136 -6.61 -1.96 -14.46
C GLN A 136 -6.01 -3.36 -14.29
N LEU A 137 -5.56 -3.90 -13.16
CA LEU A 137 -4.91 -5.24 -13.03
C LEU A 137 -3.64 -5.51 -13.87
N ARG A 138 -3.60 -5.22 -15.18
CA ARG A 138 -2.48 -5.54 -16.09
C ARG A 138 -1.30 -4.57 -16.00
N GLY A 139 -1.53 -3.33 -15.59
CA GLY A 139 -0.46 -2.31 -15.59
C GLY A 139 0.67 -2.63 -14.60
N SER A 140 0.39 -3.26 -13.45
CA SER A 140 1.43 -3.67 -12.49
C SER A 140 2.30 -4.82 -13.03
N GLU A 141 1.72 -5.81 -13.70
CA GLU A 141 2.44 -6.93 -14.34
C GLU A 141 3.39 -6.43 -15.43
N MET A 142 2.92 -5.50 -16.25
CA MET A 142 3.70 -4.92 -17.35
C MET A 142 4.82 -4.02 -16.87
N ALA A 143 4.55 -3.21 -15.84
CA ALA A 143 5.54 -2.33 -15.21
C ALA A 143 6.78 -3.13 -14.76
N TRP A 144 6.58 -4.30 -14.11
CA TRP A 144 7.69 -5.09 -13.59
C TRP A 144 8.66 -5.54 -14.69
N SER A 145 8.14 -5.99 -15.83
CA SER A 145 9.00 -6.48 -16.92
C SER A 145 9.86 -5.36 -17.52
N ILE A 146 9.30 -4.15 -17.61
CA ILE A 146 10.03 -2.95 -18.06
C ILE A 146 11.08 -2.55 -17.02
N PHE A 147 10.72 -2.52 -15.74
CA PHE A 147 11.64 -2.21 -14.65
C PHE A 147 12.81 -3.19 -14.58
N LEU A 148 12.55 -4.48 -14.74
CA LEU A 148 13.59 -5.50 -14.74
C LEU A 148 14.59 -5.29 -15.89
N GLU A 149 14.12 -4.82 -17.05
CA GLU A 149 15.02 -4.48 -18.16
C GLU A 149 15.85 -3.23 -17.86
N ALA A 150 15.24 -2.20 -17.27
CA ALA A 150 15.97 -1.01 -16.81
C ALA A 150 17.06 -1.36 -15.77
N VAL A 151 16.75 -2.25 -14.82
CA VAL A 151 17.70 -2.72 -13.78
C VAL A 151 18.90 -3.47 -14.37
N LYS A 152 18.75 -4.18 -15.50
CA LYS A 152 19.88 -4.84 -16.16
C LYS A 152 20.84 -3.87 -16.86
N ARG A 153 20.34 -2.68 -17.21
CA ARG A 153 21.03 -1.70 -18.07
C ARG A 153 21.56 -0.50 -17.31
N THR A 154 21.00 -0.21 -16.13
CA THR A 154 21.49 0.83 -15.23
C THR A 154 22.87 0.49 -14.67
N ALA A 155 23.68 1.53 -14.42
CA ALA A 155 24.93 1.41 -13.67
C ALA A 155 24.71 1.43 -12.15
N GLU A 156 23.51 1.82 -11.69
CA GLU A 156 23.16 2.00 -10.27
C GLU A 156 21.92 1.16 -9.89
N PRO A 157 22.00 -0.18 -9.98
CA PRO A 157 20.86 -1.07 -9.75
C PRO A 157 20.30 -1.02 -8.34
N ASP A 158 21.11 -0.70 -7.33
CA ASP A 158 20.68 -0.53 -5.94
C ASP A 158 19.71 0.65 -5.80
N ARG A 159 20.06 1.82 -6.36
CA ARG A 159 19.19 3.01 -6.33
C ARG A 159 17.97 2.83 -7.22
N THR A 160 18.12 2.20 -8.38
CA THR A 160 16.99 1.87 -9.25
C THR A 160 16.00 0.93 -8.56
N LEU A 161 16.47 -0.14 -7.90
CA LEU A 161 15.58 -1.05 -7.14
C LEU A 161 14.92 -0.35 -5.95
N LEU A 162 15.64 0.50 -5.22
CA LEU A 162 15.06 1.30 -4.14
C LEU A 162 13.94 2.21 -4.65
N TRP A 163 14.18 2.89 -5.79
CA TRP A 163 13.19 3.73 -6.46
C TRP A 163 11.95 2.94 -6.87
N ILE A 164 12.14 1.77 -7.49
CA ILE A 164 11.03 0.89 -7.92
C ILE A 164 10.23 0.42 -6.70
N GLY A 165 10.90 -0.03 -5.64
CA GLY A 165 10.26 -0.48 -4.40
C GLY A 165 9.41 0.62 -3.76
N ASN A 166 9.95 1.84 -3.66
CA ASN A 166 9.19 3.00 -3.20
C ASN A 166 8.00 3.31 -4.11
N LEU A 167 8.18 3.25 -5.43
CA LEU A 167 7.12 3.55 -6.39
C LEU A 167 5.93 2.58 -6.27
N TYR A 168 6.19 1.28 -6.05
CA TYR A 168 5.12 0.31 -5.78
C TYR A 168 4.43 0.59 -4.43
N ALA A 169 5.20 0.88 -3.37
CA ALA A 169 4.65 1.22 -2.06
C ALA A 169 3.79 2.48 -2.09
N ASP A 170 4.24 3.53 -2.78
CA ASP A 170 3.53 4.79 -2.99
C ASP A 170 2.20 4.62 -3.72
N GLN A 171 2.00 3.50 -4.41
CA GLN A 171 0.76 3.16 -5.11
C GLN A 171 -0.01 2.03 -4.42
N GLY A 172 0.40 1.60 -3.23
CA GLY A 172 -0.28 0.62 -2.40
C GLY A 172 -0.07 -0.85 -2.81
N TYR A 173 0.90 -1.13 -3.70
CA TYR A 173 1.31 -2.48 -4.08
C TYR A 173 2.37 -3.00 -3.10
N PHE A 174 1.98 -3.18 -1.84
CA PHE A 174 2.95 -3.49 -0.80
C PHE A 174 3.62 -4.85 -0.96
N ALA A 175 2.93 -5.86 -1.51
CA ALA A 175 3.52 -7.17 -1.75
C ALA A 175 4.62 -7.09 -2.81
N GLU A 176 4.33 -6.45 -3.94
CA GLU A 176 5.29 -6.24 -5.03
C GLU A 176 6.45 -5.34 -4.58
N ALA A 177 6.16 -4.31 -3.77
CA ALA A 177 7.20 -3.47 -3.16
C ALA A 177 8.12 -4.28 -2.23
N VAL A 178 7.57 -5.19 -1.42
CA VAL A 178 8.37 -6.11 -0.59
C VAL A 178 9.27 -6.98 -1.47
N ASP A 179 8.74 -7.61 -2.52
CA ASP A 179 9.53 -8.45 -3.43
C ASP A 179 10.72 -7.70 -4.05
N VAL A 180 10.48 -6.46 -4.50
CA VAL A 180 11.54 -5.61 -5.07
C VAL A 180 12.59 -5.24 -4.02
N LEU A 181 12.16 -4.89 -2.80
CA LEU A 181 13.08 -4.51 -1.73
C LEU A 181 13.84 -5.72 -1.16
N GLU A 182 13.25 -6.91 -1.16
CA GLU A 182 13.95 -8.16 -0.86
C GLU A 182 15.00 -8.46 -1.93
N MET A 183 14.69 -8.24 -3.21
CA MET A 183 15.67 -8.33 -4.29
C MET A 183 16.82 -7.33 -4.11
N LEU A 184 16.53 -6.08 -3.71
CA LEU A 184 17.53 -5.08 -3.35
C LEU A 184 18.43 -5.59 -2.23
N LEU A 185 17.86 -6.04 -1.12
CA LEU A 185 18.63 -6.47 0.07
C LEU A 185 19.39 -7.78 -0.14
N ALA A 186 18.92 -8.65 -1.04
CA ALA A 186 19.64 -9.85 -1.44
C ALA A 186 20.92 -9.53 -2.23
N GLN A 187 20.88 -8.49 -3.07
CA GLN A 187 22.02 -8.05 -3.88
C GLN A 187 22.92 -7.05 -3.13
N PHE A 188 22.33 -6.20 -2.31
CA PHE A 188 22.97 -5.09 -1.58
C PHE A 188 22.55 -5.12 -0.10
N PRO A 189 23.10 -6.04 0.72
CA PRO A 189 22.69 -6.20 2.12
C PRO A 189 22.90 -4.96 2.99
N GLU A 190 23.85 -4.09 2.61
CA GLU A 190 24.19 -2.86 3.33
C GLU A 190 23.32 -1.66 2.93
N ALA A 191 22.29 -1.84 2.09
CA ALA A 191 21.38 -0.77 1.69
C ALA A 191 20.44 -0.38 2.86
N GLU A 192 20.93 0.46 3.78
CA GLU A 192 20.20 0.89 4.98
C GLU A 192 18.82 1.50 4.65
N ASN A 193 18.75 2.40 3.67
CA ASN A 193 17.49 3.00 3.22
C ASN A 193 16.52 1.95 2.67
N GLY A 194 17.02 0.97 1.91
CA GLY A 194 16.22 -0.14 1.42
C GLY A 194 15.70 -1.03 2.54
N ARG A 195 16.52 -1.28 3.56
CA ARG A 195 16.15 -2.08 4.73
C ARG A 195 15.09 -1.39 5.58
N ARG A 196 15.22 -0.08 5.79
CA ARG A 196 14.26 0.73 6.53
C ARG A 196 12.92 0.85 5.78
N LEU A 197 12.94 1.06 4.46
CA LEU A 197 11.72 1.07 3.65
C LEU A 197 11.05 -0.31 3.65
N TRP A 198 11.83 -1.37 3.44
CA TRP A 198 11.36 -2.76 3.45
C TRP A 198 10.61 -3.10 4.73
N ALA A 199 11.15 -2.71 5.90
CA ALA A 199 10.53 -3.00 7.19
C ALA A 199 9.13 -2.39 7.33
N GLU A 200 8.98 -1.14 6.88
CA GLU A 200 7.72 -0.43 6.94
C GLU A 200 6.72 -1.00 5.92
N VAL A 201 7.14 -1.15 4.66
CA VAL A 201 6.27 -1.70 3.60
C VAL A 201 5.83 -3.13 3.92
N ARG A 202 6.71 -3.97 4.48
CA ARG A 202 6.36 -5.32 4.95
C ARG A 202 5.32 -5.27 6.06
N TRP A 203 5.47 -4.37 7.03
CA TRP A 203 4.46 -4.18 8.06
C TRP A 203 3.11 -3.76 7.44
N TRP A 204 3.11 -2.82 6.50
CA TRP A 204 1.89 -2.44 5.77
C TRP A 204 1.25 -3.61 5.03
N CYS A 205 2.06 -4.45 4.37
CA CYS A 205 1.60 -5.67 3.70
C CYS A 205 0.91 -6.64 4.69
N ASP A 206 1.53 -6.87 5.85
CA ASP A 206 1.07 -7.83 6.85
C ASP A 206 -0.11 -7.31 7.71
N TYR A 207 -0.23 -5.98 7.88
CA TYR A 207 -1.18 -5.35 8.79
C TYR A 207 -2.27 -4.51 8.10
N GLN A 208 -2.28 -4.39 6.76
CA GLN A 208 -3.24 -3.58 5.99
C GLN A 208 -4.71 -3.77 6.40
N ASP A 209 -5.13 -4.99 6.72
CA ASP A 209 -6.52 -5.30 7.09
C ASP A 209 -6.85 -4.96 8.56
N ARG A 210 -5.86 -4.50 9.33
CA ARG A 210 -5.99 -4.11 10.75
C ARG A 210 -5.94 -2.59 10.94
N ILE A 211 -5.75 -1.83 9.87
CA ILE A 211 -5.58 -0.37 9.93
C ILE A 211 -6.93 0.28 10.25
N PRO A 212 -7.09 0.99 11.39
CA PRO A 212 -8.42 1.31 11.89
C PRO A 212 -9.21 2.33 11.08
N TRP A 213 -8.55 3.15 10.25
CA TRP A 213 -9.21 4.13 9.37
C TRP A 213 -9.50 3.60 7.96
N ILE A 214 -9.13 2.35 7.66
CA ILE A 214 -9.40 1.73 6.37
C ILE A 214 -10.58 0.76 6.55
N PRO A 215 -11.68 0.92 5.79
CA PRO A 215 -12.77 -0.03 5.82
C PRO A 215 -12.29 -1.44 5.44
N PRO A 216 -12.82 -2.50 6.07
CA PRO A 216 -12.48 -3.86 5.70
C PRO A 216 -12.91 -4.14 4.25
N ARG A 217 -12.14 -4.98 3.56
CA ARG A 217 -12.47 -5.46 2.23
C ARG A 217 -13.82 -6.18 2.29
N THR A 218 -14.72 -5.84 1.39
CA THR A 218 -15.88 -6.67 1.08
C THR A 218 -15.54 -7.58 -0.10
N GLN A 219 -16.45 -8.47 -0.49
CA GLN A 219 -16.26 -9.33 -1.67
C GLN A 219 -15.84 -8.51 -2.91
N PRO A 220 -15.11 -9.10 -3.87
CA PRO A 220 -14.42 -8.39 -4.99
C PRO A 220 -15.31 -7.49 -5.88
N ASN A 221 -16.62 -7.64 -5.74
CA ASN A 221 -17.63 -7.09 -6.61
C ASN A 221 -18.03 -5.65 -6.27
N GLY A 222 -17.44 -5.00 -5.27
CA GLY A 222 -17.82 -3.64 -4.89
C GLY A 222 -19.29 -3.56 -4.47
N ARG A 223 -19.71 -4.47 -3.56
CA ARG A 223 -21.11 -4.66 -3.20
C ARG A 223 -21.73 -3.37 -2.66
N ARG A 224 -21.06 -2.69 -1.72
CA ARG A 224 -21.55 -1.45 -1.10
C ARG A 224 -21.69 -0.36 -2.15
N TYR A 225 -20.69 -0.21 -3.02
CA TYR A 225 -20.74 0.75 -4.12
C TYR A 225 -21.96 0.53 -5.03
N ARG A 226 -22.17 -0.71 -5.49
CA ARG A 226 -23.30 -1.03 -6.37
C ARG A 226 -24.64 -0.80 -5.70
N GLN A 227 -24.79 -1.18 -4.43
CA GLN A 227 -26.02 -0.95 -3.67
C GLN A 227 -26.31 0.54 -3.46
N MET A 228 -25.29 1.36 -3.20
CA MET A 228 -25.45 2.81 -3.13
C MET A 228 -25.89 3.39 -4.49
N MET A 229 -25.22 2.99 -5.56
CA MET A 229 -25.59 3.41 -6.91
C MET A 229 -26.99 2.93 -7.31
N ALA A 230 -27.45 1.78 -6.83
CA ALA A 230 -28.81 1.28 -7.03
C ALA A 230 -29.90 2.20 -6.48
N GLN A 231 -29.59 2.99 -5.43
CA GLN A 231 -30.52 3.97 -4.87
C GLN A 231 -30.69 5.19 -5.81
N VAL A 232 -29.68 5.46 -6.64
CA VAL A 232 -29.67 6.55 -7.62
C VAL A 232 -30.19 6.07 -8.97
N ASP A 233 -29.72 4.91 -9.43
CA ASP A 233 -30.13 4.23 -10.65
C ASP A 233 -30.32 2.73 -10.39
N PRO A 234 -31.57 2.24 -10.30
CA PRO A 234 -31.88 0.84 -10.06
C PRO A 234 -31.34 -0.13 -11.13
N ALA A 235 -31.05 0.34 -12.35
CA ALA A 235 -30.48 -0.48 -13.41
C ALA A 235 -28.99 -0.80 -13.16
N PHE A 236 -28.28 0.04 -12.41
CA PHE A 236 -26.87 -0.14 -12.06
C PHE A 236 -26.62 -1.36 -11.18
N ALA A 237 -27.63 -1.78 -10.40
CA ALA A 237 -27.55 -2.99 -9.58
C ALA A 237 -27.63 -4.29 -10.39
N ALA A 238 -28.22 -4.22 -11.59
CA ALA A 238 -28.57 -5.39 -12.40
C ALA A 238 -27.51 -5.75 -13.44
N ASP A 239 -26.55 -4.86 -13.71
CA ASP A 239 -25.50 -5.06 -14.70
C ASP A 239 -24.12 -5.26 -14.03
N PRO A 240 -23.66 -6.52 -13.83
CA PRO A 240 -22.32 -6.79 -13.31
C PRO A 240 -21.20 -6.48 -14.33
N GLU A 241 -21.54 -6.22 -15.60
CA GLU A 241 -20.60 -6.00 -16.71
C GLU A 241 -20.24 -4.54 -16.96
N ASP A 242 -20.90 -3.56 -16.30
CA ASP A 242 -20.53 -2.12 -16.42
C ASP A 242 -19.22 -1.77 -15.67
N ASN A 243 -18.52 -2.80 -15.20
CA ASN A 243 -17.08 -2.81 -14.95
C ASN A 243 -16.30 -3.10 -16.23
N ALA A 244 -16.71 -2.58 -17.40
CA ALA A 244 -15.90 -2.70 -18.61
C ALA A 244 -14.54 -2.07 -18.29
N PRO A 245 -13.45 -2.86 -18.19
CA PRO A 245 -12.16 -2.30 -17.83
C PRO A 245 -11.84 -1.26 -18.89
N PHE A 246 -11.43 -0.06 -18.47
CA PHE A 246 -10.81 0.89 -19.40
C PHE A 246 -9.78 0.11 -20.21
N GLU A 247 -9.87 0.19 -21.54
CA GLU A 247 -8.98 -0.56 -22.42
C GLU A 247 -7.53 -0.29 -21.99
N HIS A 248 -6.81 -1.35 -21.62
CA HIS A 248 -5.45 -1.23 -21.14
C HIS A 248 -4.60 -0.64 -22.26
N THR A 249 -3.92 0.47 -21.96
CA THR A 249 -3.07 1.12 -22.94
C THR A 249 -1.70 0.43 -22.92
N PRO A 250 -1.30 -0.26 -23.99
CA PRO A 250 -0.02 -0.95 -24.01
C PRO A 250 1.13 0.04 -23.88
N PRO A 251 2.32 -0.43 -23.45
CA PRO A 251 3.46 0.43 -23.27
C PRO A 251 3.95 1.00 -24.59
N ASN A 252 4.53 2.19 -24.50
CA ASN A 252 5.15 2.83 -25.65
C ASN A 252 6.43 2.10 -26.05
N MET A 253 6.34 1.29 -27.11
CA MET A 253 7.47 0.51 -27.61
C MET A 253 8.65 1.38 -28.08
N ASP A 254 8.43 2.64 -28.44
CA ASP A 254 9.50 3.56 -28.84
C ASP A 254 10.40 3.96 -27.65
N LYS A 255 9.92 3.80 -26.42
CA LYS A 255 10.68 4.02 -25.17
C LYS A 255 11.40 2.76 -24.67
N LEU A 256 11.20 1.64 -25.35
CA LEU A 256 11.74 0.36 -24.96
C LEU A 256 12.85 -0.05 -25.93
N PRO A 257 13.81 -0.88 -25.48
CA PRO A 257 14.83 -1.42 -26.35
C PRO A 257 14.24 -2.21 -27.53
N ASP A 258 14.88 -2.16 -28.70
CA ASP A 258 14.47 -2.91 -29.90
C ASP A 258 14.37 -4.43 -29.65
N ASP A 259 15.15 -4.96 -28.71
CA ASP A 259 15.18 -6.36 -28.31
C ASP A 259 14.22 -6.71 -27.17
N PHE A 260 13.45 -5.74 -26.66
CA PHE A 260 12.47 -5.95 -25.62
C PHE A 260 11.27 -6.74 -26.15
N VAL A 261 10.95 -7.84 -25.47
CA VAL A 261 9.80 -8.68 -25.79
C VAL A 261 8.76 -8.53 -24.70
N LEU A 262 7.56 -8.10 -25.08
CA LEU A 262 6.44 -8.02 -24.15
C LEU A 262 6.15 -9.42 -23.57
N PRO A 263 6.05 -9.56 -22.25
CA PRO A 263 5.68 -10.82 -21.63
C PRO A 263 4.30 -11.26 -22.13
N SER A 264 4.13 -12.57 -22.35
CA SER A 264 2.81 -13.11 -22.58
C SER A 264 1.97 -12.93 -21.30
N PRO A 265 0.70 -12.49 -21.40
CA PRO A 265 -0.16 -12.36 -20.23
C PRO A 265 -0.20 -13.66 -19.43
N VAL A 266 -0.25 -13.56 -18.11
CA VAL A 266 -0.56 -14.71 -17.26
C VAL A 266 -1.88 -15.30 -17.78
N GLN A 267 -1.87 -16.60 -18.12
CA GLN A 267 -3.03 -17.24 -18.70
C GLN A 267 -4.22 -17.10 -17.75
N GLU A 268 -5.37 -16.63 -18.23
CA GLU A 268 -6.60 -16.46 -17.44
C GLU A 268 -6.96 -17.72 -16.64
N GLY A 269 -6.60 -18.91 -17.17
CA GLY A 269 -6.77 -20.18 -16.47
C GLY A 269 -5.91 -20.38 -15.23
N LEU A 270 -4.77 -19.69 -15.06
CA LEU A 270 -3.99 -19.71 -13.81
C LEU A 270 -4.63 -18.77 -12.78
N ILE A 271 -5.07 -17.59 -13.20
CA ILE A 271 -5.78 -16.62 -12.35
C ILE A 271 -7.03 -17.27 -11.77
N ALA A 272 -7.86 -17.88 -12.63
CA ALA A 272 -9.08 -18.56 -12.21
C ALA A 272 -8.82 -19.70 -11.19
N ARG A 273 -7.70 -20.42 -11.32
CA ARG A 273 -7.33 -21.49 -10.37
C ARG A 273 -6.82 -20.96 -9.03
N VAL A 274 -6.13 -19.82 -9.05
CA VAL A 274 -5.72 -19.13 -7.82
C VAL A 274 -6.95 -18.55 -7.11
N GLU A 275 -7.86 -17.92 -7.84
CA GLU A 275 -9.12 -17.41 -7.30
C GLU A 275 -10.00 -18.53 -6.73
N GLU A 276 -10.10 -19.67 -7.42
CA GLU A 276 -10.80 -20.87 -6.91
C GLU A 276 -10.16 -21.39 -5.61
N ALA A 277 -8.83 -21.42 -5.54
CA ALA A 277 -8.10 -21.83 -4.34
C ALA A 277 -8.31 -20.83 -3.17
N LEU A 278 -8.35 -19.52 -3.46
CA LEU A 278 -8.59 -18.47 -2.48
C LEU A 278 -10.05 -18.45 -1.99
N ALA A 279 -11.02 -18.70 -2.87
CA ALA A 279 -12.44 -18.80 -2.52
C ALA A 279 -12.77 -20.01 -1.62
N GLY A 280 -11.88 -21.02 -1.58
CA GLY A 280 -11.97 -22.15 -0.66
C GLY A 280 -11.42 -21.88 0.74
N LEU A 281 -10.81 -20.71 0.96
CA LEU A 281 -10.36 -20.30 2.30
C LEU A 281 -11.57 -19.78 3.10
N PRO A 282 -11.64 -20.05 4.41
CA PRO A 282 -12.72 -19.54 5.24
C PRO A 282 -12.74 -18.00 5.22
N ASP A 283 -13.88 -17.42 4.86
CA ASP A 283 -14.17 -15.97 4.92
C ASP A 283 -14.03 -15.40 6.35
N ASP A 284 -14.06 -16.28 7.35
CA ASP A 284 -14.02 -15.96 8.76
C ASP A 284 -12.60 -15.69 9.24
N VAL A 285 -12.07 -14.53 8.86
CA VAL A 285 -11.18 -13.83 9.77
C VAL A 285 -11.86 -12.56 10.23
N SER A 286 -12.72 -12.73 11.24
CA SER A 286 -13.27 -11.63 12.03
C SER A 286 -12.13 -10.94 12.75
N TRP A 287 -11.58 -9.91 12.12
CA TRP A 287 -10.60 -9.04 12.74
C TRP A 287 -11.34 -8.03 13.61
N LYS A 288 -11.03 -8.02 14.90
CA LYS A 288 -11.48 -6.97 15.81
C LYS A 288 -10.76 -5.68 15.45
N THR A 289 -11.35 -4.86 14.57
CA THR A 289 -10.90 -3.49 14.33
C THR A 289 -11.32 -2.61 15.50
N ALA A 290 -10.50 -1.61 15.84
CA ALA A 290 -10.83 -0.63 16.89
C ALA A 290 -12.07 0.23 16.53
N VAL A 291 -12.40 0.29 15.24
CA VAL A 291 -13.59 0.95 14.69
C VAL A 291 -14.65 -0.09 14.35
N ASP A 292 -15.89 0.13 14.81
CA ASP A 292 -17.04 -0.68 14.40
C ASP A 292 -17.51 -0.27 13.00
N TRP A 293 -17.00 -0.94 11.97
CA TRP A 293 -17.38 -0.69 10.57
C TRP A 293 -18.79 -1.17 10.21
N SER A 294 -19.49 -1.89 11.12
CA SER A 294 -20.85 -2.35 10.84
C SER A 294 -21.84 -1.19 10.66
N TYR A 295 -21.47 0.05 11.01
CA TYR A 295 -22.30 1.22 10.71
C TYR A 295 -22.50 1.42 9.20
N LEU A 296 -21.50 1.12 8.37
CA LEU A 296 -21.62 1.19 6.90
C LEU A 296 -22.72 0.23 6.41
N ASP A 297 -22.84 -0.93 7.06
CA ASP A 297 -23.82 -1.98 6.76
C ASP A 297 -25.16 -1.80 7.53
N LYS A 298 -25.23 -0.88 8.51
CA LYS A 298 -26.44 -0.60 9.32
C LYS A 298 -27.15 0.68 8.86
N LEU A 299 -26.42 1.70 8.39
CA LEU A 299 -26.98 2.82 7.62
C LEU A 299 -27.61 2.32 6.30
N GLU A 300 -27.10 1.21 5.77
CA GLU A 300 -27.66 0.41 4.65
C GLU A 300 -29.14 0.02 4.86
N ASN A 301 -29.57 -0.24 6.10
CA ASN A 301 -30.91 -0.78 6.40
C ASN A 301 -31.93 0.28 6.88
N GLY A 302 -31.52 1.54 7.02
CA GLY A 302 -32.39 2.60 7.57
C GLY A 302 -32.63 2.51 9.09
N ASP A 303 -31.80 1.73 9.80
CA ASP A 303 -32.00 1.38 11.22
C ASP A 303 -31.24 2.27 12.22
N ILE A 304 -30.58 3.35 11.80
CA ILE A 304 -29.77 4.19 12.70
C ILE A 304 -30.30 5.61 12.85
N ASP A 305 -30.51 5.99 14.11
CA ASP A 305 -30.59 7.37 14.57
C ASP A 305 -29.18 7.97 14.64
N ALA A 306 -28.85 8.87 13.71
CA ALA A 306 -27.53 9.51 13.58
C ALA A 306 -27.07 10.25 14.85
N THR A 307 -27.98 10.51 15.81
CA THR A 307 -27.65 11.13 17.11
C THR A 307 -26.93 10.18 18.08
N GLN A 308 -26.86 8.87 17.80
CA GLN A 308 -26.20 7.89 18.66
C GLN A 308 -24.71 7.69 18.37
N PHE A 309 -24.19 8.28 17.29
CA PHE A 309 -22.77 8.24 17.00
C PHE A 309 -21.99 9.20 17.93
N PRO A 310 -20.74 8.90 18.30
CA PRO A 310 -19.89 9.90 18.93
C PRO A 310 -19.68 11.11 18.00
N GLU A 311 -19.60 12.33 18.54
CA GLU A 311 -19.60 13.60 17.76
C GLU A 311 -18.64 13.62 16.56
N TRP A 312 -17.51 12.91 16.64
CA TRP A 312 -16.52 12.84 15.56
C TRP A 312 -16.97 12.02 14.34
N ALA A 313 -18.02 11.21 14.47
CA ALA A 313 -18.61 10.38 13.41
C ALA A 313 -19.98 10.91 12.92
N GLN A 314 -20.43 12.06 13.43
CA GLN A 314 -21.70 12.69 13.04
C GLN A 314 -21.57 13.68 11.85
N TYR A 315 -20.34 13.92 11.33
CA TYR A 315 -20.03 14.87 10.26
C TYR A 315 -19.17 14.28 9.16
#